data_AF-A0AAV7KN80-F1
#
_entry.id   AF-A0AAV7KN80-F1
#
_cell.length_a   1.000
_cell.length_b   1.000
_cell.length_c   1.000
_cell.angle_alpha   90.00
_cell.angle_beta   90.00
_cell.angle_gamma   90.00
#
_symmetry.space_group_name_H-M   'P 1'
#
loop_
_entity.id
_entity.type
_entity.pdbx_description
1 polymer ?
#
loop_
_entity_poly.entity_id
_entity_poly.type
_entity_poly.pdbx_seq_one_letter_code
_entity_poly.pdbx_strand_id
1 'polypeptide(L)'
;MFDDFQWFQAMVFAIDEVNRNPSLLPNITLGFRIHDSCMVIQRAIEGTLWILTGQEEPIPNYQCLGNRLPVAIIGDVTSTRSILMAQILSLYRHPQISYSASSPLLSDRNKFPSFFRTVPSDDFQSRGLAQLVIYFGWTWVGLLADDDDYGQQGIKLLQDELTKAGACVAFSKNIVTSRADKNAFDIAQMIKKSSANAIVIFSNGGNMVVLMEELVKQNVTGKIFVATEGWSSSALLLVEKYSEILTGTIGFEIHSGEMPGFEEYLTNLHPSSTRDHMLLQEFWEDTFSCKFYQAEEESLNEYHNLTVLCTGAEKLEKQHVNPSGATSFGLPYKIYNAVYAIALALQDLSFCSMTGAPFSQGTCLDIMGFQPWQVRALNWINA
;
A
#
# COMPACT_ATOMS: atom_id res chain seq x y z
N MET A 1 -0.41 -3.83 -11.56
CA MET A 1 0.76 -3.40 -12.36
C MET A 1 0.87 -1.89 -12.44
N PHE A 2 -0.14 -1.17 -12.96
CA PHE A 2 -0.11 0.30 -12.98
C PHE A 2 0.11 0.92 -11.60
N ASP A 3 -0.76 0.63 -10.63
CA ASP A 3 -0.67 1.21 -9.28
C ASP A 3 0.68 0.86 -8.61
N ASP A 4 1.11 -0.40 -8.70
CA ASP A 4 2.36 -0.88 -8.10
C ASP A 4 3.59 -0.15 -8.68
N PHE A 5 3.59 0.10 -10.00
CA PHE A 5 4.64 0.85 -10.67
C PHE A 5 4.68 2.31 -10.18
N GLN A 6 3.53 2.96 -10.02
CA GLN A 6 3.47 4.33 -9.50
C GLN A 6 3.96 4.41 -8.06
N TRP A 7 3.61 3.43 -7.22
CA TRP A 7 4.06 3.36 -5.84
C TRP A 7 5.58 3.27 -5.76
N PHE A 8 6.18 2.43 -6.61
CA PHE A 8 7.62 2.33 -6.72
C PHE A 8 8.25 3.64 -7.20
N GLN A 9 7.73 4.23 -8.28
CA GLN A 9 8.25 5.49 -8.81
C GLN A 9 8.11 6.65 -7.81
N ALA A 10 7.12 6.63 -6.92
CA ALA A 10 6.99 7.59 -5.83
C ALA A 10 8.15 7.50 -4.82
N MET A 11 8.60 6.28 -4.52
CA MET A 11 9.76 6.04 -3.68
C MET A 11 11.04 6.58 -4.34
N VAL A 12 11.25 6.26 -5.62
CA VAL A 12 12.43 6.71 -6.38
C VAL A 12 12.44 8.24 -6.51
N PHE A 13 11.30 8.84 -6.85
CA PHE A 13 11.12 10.28 -6.93
C PHE A 13 11.48 10.97 -5.61
N ALA A 14 10.94 10.48 -4.48
CA ALA A 14 11.22 11.05 -3.16
C ALA A 14 12.70 10.93 -2.77
N ILE A 15 13.33 9.79 -3.07
CA ILE A 15 14.76 9.56 -2.81
C ILE A 15 15.62 10.51 -3.64
N ASP A 16 15.30 10.68 -4.93
CA ASP A 16 16.02 11.59 -5.81
C ASP A 16 15.85 13.06 -5.39
N GLU A 17 14.66 13.44 -4.92
CA GLU A 17 14.40 14.77 -4.38
C GLU A 17 15.22 15.04 -3.11
N VAL A 18 15.25 14.10 -2.16
CA VAL A 18 16.08 14.17 -0.96
C VAL A 18 17.56 14.29 -1.32
N ASN A 19 18.06 13.42 -2.21
CA ASN A 19 19.47 13.40 -2.63
C ASN A 19 19.91 14.68 -3.36
N ARG A 20 18.99 15.39 -4.02
CA ARG A 20 19.26 16.68 -4.69
C ARG A 20 19.18 17.87 -3.74
N ASN A 21 18.59 17.70 -2.56
CA ASN A 21 18.41 18.80 -1.61
C ASN A 21 19.68 19.03 -0.78
N PRO A 22 20.40 20.16 -0.97
CA PRO A 22 21.66 20.41 -0.25
C PRO A 22 21.46 20.66 1.25
N SER A 23 20.22 20.91 1.69
CA SER A 23 19.89 21.18 3.10
C SER A 23 19.44 19.93 3.87
N LEU A 24 19.19 18.82 3.17
CA LEU A 24 18.71 17.57 3.76
C LEU A 24 19.70 16.44 3.43
N LEU A 25 20.31 15.88 4.47
CA LEU A 25 21.36 14.87 4.41
C LEU A 25 22.57 15.27 3.55
N PRO A 26 23.22 16.42 3.81
CA PRO A 26 24.37 16.85 3.02
C PRO A 26 25.51 15.82 3.07
N ASN A 27 26.11 15.53 1.91
CA ASN A 27 27.15 14.51 1.70
C ASN A 27 26.73 13.06 1.95
N ILE A 28 25.43 12.79 2.06
CA ILE A 28 24.89 11.44 2.21
C ILE A 28 23.94 11.19 1.04
N THR A 29 24.05 10.01 0.44
CA THR A 29 23.17 9.59 -0.64
C THR A 29 22.32 8.43 -0.15
N LEU A 30 21.01 8.60 -0.18
CA LEU A 30 20.06 7.53 0.04
C LEU A 30 20.02 6.62 -1.18
N GLY A 31 20.27 5.32 -0.94
CA GLY A 31 20.04 4.25 -1.89
C GLY A 31 18.88 3.36 -1.43
N PHE A 32 18.52 2.38 -2.26
CA PHE A 32 17.45 1.45 -1.95
C PHE A 32 17.73 0.05 -2.49
N ARG A 33 16.98 -0.93 -1.95
CA ARG A 33 16.81 -2.28 -2.49
C ARG A 33 15.34 -2.61 -2.43
N ILE A 34 14.83 -3.26 -3.45
CA ILE A 34 13.41 -3.54 -3.59
C ILE A 34 13.23 -5.02 -3.84
N HIS A 35 12.20 -5.55 -3.22
CA HIS A 35 11.74 -6.91 -3.38
C HIS A 35 10.25 -6.86 -3.65
N ASP A 36 9.82 -7.49 -4.74
CA ASP A 36 8.41 -7.64 -5.03
C ASP A 36 7.83 -8.74 -4.12
N SER A 37 6.84 -8.36 -3.31
CA SER A 37 6.09 -9.30 -2.48
C SER A 37 5.01 -10.05 -3.28
N CYS A 38 4.73 -9.64 -4.52
CA CYS A 38 3.72 -10.18 -5.43
C CYS A 38 2.32 -10.30 -4.79
N MET A 39 2.02 -9.51 -3.76
CA MET A 39 0.81 -9.65 -2.94
C MET A 39 0.69 -11.01 -2.20
N VAL A 40 1.80 -11.75 -2.07
CA VAL A 40 1.87 -13.09 -1.45
C VAL A 40 2.64 -13.04 -0.13
N ILE A 41 2.05 -13.62 0.91
CA ILE A 41 2.63 -13.67 2.26
C ILE A 41 4.03 -14.31 2.26
N GLN A 42 4.18 -15.45 1.60
CA GLN A 42 5.46 -16.17 1.56
C GLN A 42 6.58 -15.31 0.94
N ARG A 43 6.30 -14.64 -0.17
CA ARG A 43 7.25 -13.75 -0.87
C ARG A 43 7.63 -12.53 -0.02
N ALA A 44 6.67 -11.94 0.68
CA ALA A 44 6.95 -10.83 1.61
C ALA A 44 7.92 -11.26 2.73
N ILE A 45 7.73 -12.45 3.29
CA ILE A 45 8.61 -13.00 4.34
C ILE A 45 9.99 -13.36 3.76
N GLU A 46 10.04 -14.01 2.60
CA GLU A 46 11.29 -14.32 1.88
C GLU A 46 12.10 -13.04 1.63
N GLY A 47 11.49 -12.02 1.03
CA GLY A 47 12.12 -10.72 0.79
C GLY A 47 12.58 -10.04 2.09
N THR A 48 11.80 -10.11 3.15
CA THR A 48 12.20 -9.58 4.47
C THR A 48 13.45 -10.26 5.01
N LEU A 49 13.53 -11.59 4.90
CA LEU A 49 14.70 -12.35 5.33
C LEU A 49 15.90 -12.10 4.43
N TRP A 50 15.71 -11.94 3.11
CA TRP A 50 16.78 -11.56 2.19
C TRP A 50 17.34 -10.19 2.49
N ILE A 51 16.49 -9.23 2.86
CA ILE A 51 16.90 -7.90 3.27
C ILE A 51 17.76 -7.95 4.55
N LEU A 52 17.37 -8.76 5.53
CA LEU A 52 18.06 -8.88 6.83
C LEU A 52 19.36 -9.68 6.74
N THR A 53 19.40 -10.73 5.94
CA THR A 53 20.58 -11.61 5.82
C THR A 53 21.55 -11.12 4.75
N GLY A 54 21.02 -10.47 3.72
CA GLY A 54 21.72 -10.04 2.53
C GLY A 54 22.10 -11.13 1.54
N GLN A 55 21.43 -12.27 1.62
CA GLN A 55 21.52 -13.35 0.67
C GLN A 55 20.12 -13.85 0.34
N GLU A 56 19.97 -14.51 -0.81
CA GLU A 56 18.71 -15.15 -1.22
C GLU A 56 18.39 -16.41 -0.38
N GLU A 57 19.31 -16.89 0.45
CA GLU A 57 19.00 -17.94 1.41
C GLU A 57 18.59 -17.33 2.76
N PRO A 58 17.37 -17.62 3.25
CA PRO A 58 16.89 -17.10 4.53
C PRO A 58 17.54 -17.85 5.69
N ILE A 59 18.82 -17.58 5.96
CA ILE A 59 19.58 -18.17 7.05
C ILE A 59 19.43 -17.28 8.30
N PRO A 60 18.63 -17.66 9.32
CA PRO A 60 18.44 -16.83 10.50
C PRO A 60 19.77 -16.64 11.25
N ASN A 61 19.98 -15.46 11.83
CA ASN A 61 21.21 -15.06 12.54
C ASN A 61 22.50 -15.03 11.69
N TYR A 62 22.40 -15.14 10.37
CA TYR A 62 23.52 -14.94 9.45
C TYR A 62 23.40 -13.58 8.76
N GLN A 63 24.50 -12.83 8.71
CA GLN A 63 24.55 -11.51 8.08
C GLN A 63 25.77 -11.43 7.16
N CYS A 64 25.55 -11.54 5.85
CA CYS A 64 26.60 -11.44 4.85
C CYS A 64 26.96 -9.98 4.49
N LEU A 65 26.14 -9.02 4.93
CA LEU A 65 26.21 -7.63 4.45
C LEU A 65 27.24 -6.74 5.13
N GLY A 66 27.84 -7.15 6.25
CA GLY A 66 28.56 -6.22 7.11
C GLY A 66 27.70 -4.98 7.42
N ASN A 67 28.21 -3.78 7.18
CA ASN A 67 27.51 -2.49 7.39
C ASN A 67 26.48 -2.11 6.31
N ARG A 68 26.03 -3.03 5.42
CA ARG A 68 25.11 -2.72 4.30
C ARG A 68 23.64 -3.08 4.56
N LEU A 69 23.22 -3.17 5.82
CA LEU A 69 21.80 -3.33 6.15
C LEU A 69 21.04 -2.04 5.83
N PRO A 70 19.78 -2.13 5.37
CA PRO A 70 18.97 -0.94 5.18
C PRO A 70 18.66 -0.29 6.53
N VAL A 71 18.59 1.03 6.50
CA VAL A 71 18.24 1.89 7.64
C VAL A 71 16.82 1.62 8.13
N ALA A 72 15.90 1.42 7.19
CA ALA A 72 14.49 1.17 7.40
C ALA A 72 13.92 0.42 6.18
N ILE A 73 12.77 -0.20 6.38
CA ILE A 73 12.03 -0.92 5.33
C ILE A 73 10.70 -0.20 5.13
N ILE A 74 10.37 0.16 3.89
CA ILE A 74 9.07 0.72 3.53
C ILE A 74 8.18 -0.41 3.00
N GLY A 75 6.98 -0.57 3.56
CA GLY A 75 6.04 -1.64 3.23
C GLY A 75 5.70 -2.55 4.42
N ASP A 76 4.90 -3.61 4.23
CA ASP A 76 4.17 -3.94 3.00
C ASP A 76 2.86 -3.11 2.89
N VAL A 77 2.07 -3.33 1.83
CA VAL A 77 0.79 -2.65 1.58
C VAL A 77 -0.35 -3.20 2.44
N THR A 78 -0.54 -4.53 2.54
CA THR A 78 -1.65 -5.08 3.36
C THR A 78 -1.26 -5.28 4.82
N SER A 79 -2.27 -5.16 5.71
CA SER A 79 -2.07 -5.31 7.16
C SER A 79 -1.53 -6.67 7.56
N THR A 80 -2.08 -7.77 7.04
CA THR A 80 -1.63 -9.14 7.35
C THR A 80 -0.14 -9.34 7.04
N ARG A 81 0.32 -8.89 5.87
CA ARG A 81 1.74 -8.98 5.49
C ARG A 81 2.61 -8.08 6.34
N SER A 82 2.16 -6.85 6.57
CA SER A 82 2.88 -5.91 7.44
C SER A 82 3.03 -6.44 8.86
N ILE A 83 2.03 -7.12 9.42
CA ILE A 83 2.09 -7.77 10.73
C ILE A 83 3.17 -8.85 10.75
N LEU A 84 3.19 -9.73 9.74
CA LEU A 84 4.17 -10.83 9.66
C LEU A 84 5.60 -10.30 9.49
N MET A 85 5.79 -9.28 8.65
CA MET A 85 7.07 -8.58 8.53
C MET A 85 7.46 -7.93 9.85
N ALA A 86 6.54 -7.23 10.52
CA ALA A 86 6.80 -6.51 11.76
C ALA A 86 7.22 -7.44 12.89
N GLN A 87 6.66 -8.66 12.96
CA GLN A 87 7.09 -9.67 13.93
C GLN A 87 8.57 -10.01 13.77
N ILE A 88 9.03 -10.21 12.53
CA ILE A 88 10.44 -10.51 12.24
C ILE A 88 11.31 -9.28 12.49
N LEU A 89 10.94 -8.14 11.91
CA LEU A 89 11.73 -6.91 11.98
C LEU A 89 11.86 -6.35 13.40
N SER A 90 10.85 -6.55 14.24
CA SER A 90 10.90 -6.16 15.65
C SER A 90 11.93 -6.94 16.45
N LEU A 91 12.20 -8.21 16.12
CA LEU A 91 13.24 -9.01 16.77
C LEU A 91 14.64 -8.42 16.50
N TYR A 92 14.87 -7.98 15.27
CA TYR A 92 16.11 -7.33 14.85
C TYR A 92 16.10 -5.80 15.06
N ARG A 93 15.01 -5.26 15.63
CA ARG A 93 14.79 -3.82 15.85
C ARG A 93 15.00 -2.97 14.59
N HIS A 94 14.59 -3.50 13.43
CA HIS A 94 14.62 -2.78 12.18
C HIS A 94 13.32 -2.00 12.00
N PRO A 95 13.39 -0.68 11.74
CA PRO A 95 12.19 0.11 11.48
C PRO A 95 11.48 -0.35 10.21
N GLN A 96 10.17 -0.56 10.33
CA GLN A 96 9.27 -0.79 9.22
C GLN A 96 8.30 0.38 9.13
N ILE A 97 8.10 0.95 7.95
CA ILE A 97 7.12 2.02 7.70
C ILE A 97 6.16 1.54 6.61
N SER A 98 4.96 1.11 6.99
CA SER A 98 3.94 0.79 5.99
C SER A 98 3.26 2.04 5.46
N TYR A 99 3.04 2.08 4.15
CA TYR A 99 2.34 3.17 3.47
C TYR A 99 0.85 2.90 3.29
N SER A 100 0.33 1.76 3.74
CA SER A 100 -1.08 1.38 3.56
C SER A 100 -1.67 0.45 4.63
N ALA A 101 -0.88 -0.16 5.52
CA ALA A 101 -1.41 -1.06 6.54
C ALA A 101 -2.07 -0.29 7.70
N SER A 102 -3.40 -0.24 7.66
CA SER A 102 -4.25 0.57 8.54
C SER A 102 -4.82 -0.21 9.74
N SER A 103 -4.66 -1.54 9.79
CA SER A 103 -5.18 -2.36 10.89
C SER A 103 -4.70 -1.86 12.27
N PRO A 104 -5.58 -1.74 13.28
CA PRO A 104 -5.23 -1.25 14.60
C PRO A 104 -4.41 -2.25 15.41
N LEU A 105 -4.30 -3.52 14.98
CA LEU A 105 -3.39 -4.48 15.60
C LEU A 105 -1.95 -3.97 15.60
N LEU A 106 -1.55 -3.27 14.54
CA LEU A 106 -0.21 -2.73 14.35
C LEU A 106 0.14 -1.55 15.27
N SER A 107 -0.84 -0.98 15.98
CA SER A 107 -0.59 0.09 16.97
C SER A 107 -0.09 -0.43 18.32
N ASP A 108 -0.09 -1.75 18.57
CA ASP A 108 0.46 -2.31 19.81
C ASP A 108 1.99 -2.25 19.82
N ARG A 109 2.55 -1.20 20.45
CA ARG A 109 3.99 -0.97 20.59
C ARG A 109 4.74 -2.03 21.38
N ASN A 110 4.05 -2.85 22.19
CA ASN A 110 4.70 -3.96 22.88
C ASN A 110 4.94 -5.13 21.92
N LYS A 111 4.03 -5.35 20.97
CA LYS A 111 4.16 -6.39 19.93
C LYS A 111 5.00 -5.93 18.74
N PHE A 112 4.84 -4.68 18.34
CA PHE A 112 5.46 -4.10 17.14
C PHE A 112 6.27 -2.83 17.47
N PRO A 113 7.33 -2.94 18.30
CA PRO A 113 8.10 -1.79 18.75
C PRO A 113 8.81 -1.01 17.62
N SER A 114 9.04 -1.64 16.46
CA SER A 114 9.70 -1.01 15.31
C SER A 114 8.78 -0.78 14.11
N PHE A 115 7.46 -0.94 14.27
CA PHE A 115 6.50 -0.66 13.21
C PHE A 115 6.01 0.79 13.26
N PHE A 116 5.93 1.42 12.10
CA PHE A 116 5.39 2.76 11.87
C PHE A 116 4.56 2.73 10.60
N ARG A 117 3.78 3.80 10.37
CA ARG A 117 3.01 3.94 9.14
C ARG A 117 2.72 5.39 8.80
N THR A 118 2.49 5.67 7.52
CA THR A 118 2.10 6.99 7.01
C THR A 118 0.60 7.09 6.74
N VAL A 119 -0.17 6.11 7.19
CA VAL A 119 -1.64 6.08 7.14
C VAL A 119 -2.24 6.03 8.54
N PRO A 120 -3.44 6.59 8.75
CA PRO A 120 -4.12 6.50 10.04
C PRO A 120 -4.56 5.07 10.36
N SER A 121 -4.89 4.82 11.63
CA SER A 121 -5.49 3.55 12.04
C SER A 121 -6.96 3.44 11.62
N ASP A 122 -7.41 2.23 11.30
CA ASP A 122 -8.84 1.93 11.07
C ASP A 122 -9.70 2.08 12.33
N ASP A 123 -9.12 2.27 13.52
CA ASP A 123 -9.89 2.69 14.69
C ASP A 123 -10.60 4.03 14.43
N PHE A 124 -9.93 4.98 13.77
CA PHE A 124 -10.54 6.25 13.38
C PHE A 124 -11.58 6.07 12.28
N GLN A 125 -11.27 5.25 11.27
CA GLN A 125 -12.19 5.01 10.17
C GLN A 125 -13.45 4.28 10.64
N SER A 126 -13.33 3.26 11.48
CA SER A 126 -14.46 2.50 12.02
C SER A 126 -15.42 3.38 12.80
N ARG A 127 -14.88 4.32 13.61
CA ARG A 127 -15.69 5.34 14.31
C ARG A 127 -16.36 6.29 13.33
N GLY A 128 -15.64 6.76 12.31
CA GLY A 128 -16.18 7.64 11.27
C GLY A 128 -17.29 6.98 10.44
N LEU A 129 -17.13 5.71 10.09
CA LEU A 129 -18.14 4.91 9.38
C LEU A 129 -19.40 4.72 10.24
N ALA A 130 -19.25 4.43 11.53
CA ALA A 130 -20.39 4.36 12.44
C ALA A 130 -21.13 5.70 12.52
N GLN A 131 -20.40 6.82 12.65
CA GLN A 131 -21.00 8.16 12.62
C GLN A 131 -21.73 8.45 11.30
N LEU A 132 -21.17 8.04 10.17
CA LEU A 132 -21.79 8.17 8.85
C LEU A 132 -23.12 7.41 8.77
N VAL A 133 -23.15 6.16 9.22
CA VAL A 133 -24.36 5.34 9.25
C VAL A 133 -25.47 6.03 10.05
N ILE A 134 -25.13 6.57 11.22
CA ILE A 134 -26.08 7.29 12.08
C ILE A 134 -26.52 8.62 11.48
N TYR A 135 -25.61 9.35 10.84
CA TYR A 135 -25.91 10.63 10.18
C TYR A 135 -27.01 10.47 9.11
N PHE A 136 -26.98 9.38 8.34
CA PHE A 136 -28.02 9.08 7.36
C PHE A 136 -29.27 8.40 7.94
N GLY A 137 -29.32 8.20 9.27
CA GLY A 137 -30.44 7.55 9.95
C GLY A 137 -30.59 6.06 9.62
N TRP A 138 -29.53 5.42 9.12
CA TRP A 138 -29.56 3.98 8.82
C TRP A 138 -29.45 3.18 10.13
N THR A 139 -30.50 2.41 10.45
CA THR A 139 -30.56 1.59 11.67
C THR A 139 -30.40 0.09 11.38
N TRP A 140 -30.35 -0.30 10.11
CA TRP A 140 -30.26 -1.70 9.65
C TRP A 140 -29.28 -1.81 8.47
N VAL A 141 -28.05 -2.24 8.76
CA VAL A 141 -26.94 -2.23 7.78
C VAL A 141 -26.36 -3.63 7.54
N GLY A 142 -25.90 -3.87 6.31
CA GLY A 142 -25.12 -5.04 5.96
C GLY A 142 -23.63 -4.78 6.18
N LEU A 143 -22.89 -5.81 6.59
CA LEU A 143 -21.46 -5.76 6.84
C LEU A 143 -20.75 -6.84 6.00
N LEU A 144 -19.73 -6.44 5.25
CA LEU A 144 -18.83 -7.34 4.52
C LEU A 144 -17.38 -7.01 4.86
N ALA A 145 -16.53 -8.03 4.97
CA ALA A 145 -15.09 -7.83 5.13
C ALA A 145 -14.27 -8.92 4.46
N ASP A 146 -13.06 -8.59 4.04
CA ASP A 146 -12.03 -9.58 3.74
C ASP A 146 -11.76 -10.44 4.99
N ASP A 147 -11.48 -11.73 4.80
CA ASP A 147 -11.16 -12.69 5.87
C ASP A 147 -9.70 -12.59 6.39
N ASP A 148 -9.16 -11.37 6.41
CA ASP A 148 -7.79 -11.06 6.81
C ASP A 148 -7.70 -10.07 8.00
N ASP A 149 -6.49 -9.75 8.46
CA ASP A 149 -6.27 -8.89 9.63
C ASP A 149 -6.73 -7.43 9.44
N TYR A 150 -6.93 -6.99 8.20
CA TYR A 150 -7.48 -5.67 7.89
C TYR A 150 -9.02 -5.71 7.98
N GLY A 151 -9.65 -6.57 7.18
CA GLY A 151 -11.11 -6.65 7.10
C GLY A 151 -11.74 -7.08 8.43
N GLN A 152 -11.21 -8.11 9.08
CA GLN A 152 -11.78 -8.65 10.31
C GLN A 152 -11.64 -7.69 11.49
N GLN A 153 -10.51 -7.02 11.62
CA GLN A 153 -10.29 -6.10 12.73
C GLN A 153 -11.09 -4.80 12.54
N GLY A 154 -11.15 -4.27 11.31
CA GLY A 154 -11.96 -3.09 10.99
C GLY A 154 -13.45 -3.33 11.22
N ILE A 155 -14.00 -4.44 10.70
CA ILE A 155 -15.43 -4.71 10.81
C ILE A 155 -15.85 -5.00 12.26
N LYS A 156 -14.98 -5.62 13.06
CA LYS A 156 -15.24 -5.84 14.49
C LYS A 156 -15.39 -4.52 15.24
N LEU A 157 -14.47 -3.58 15.03
CA LEU A 157 -14.54 -2.26 15.65
C LEU A 157 -15.77 -1.48 15.18
N LEU A 158 -16.04 -1.52 13.87
CA LEU A 158 -17.24 -0.90 13.31
C LEU A 158 -18.51 -1.47 13.94
N GLN A 159 -18.61 -2.79 14.08
CA GLN A 159 -19.76 -3.44 14.69
C GLN A 159 -19.96 -3.01 16.15
N ASP A 160 -18.87 -2.89 16.92
CA ASP A 160 -18.92 -2.37 18.29
C ASP A 160 -19.42 -0.92 18.33
N GLU A 161 -18.93 -0.06 17.45
CA GLU A 161 -19.34 1.35 17.37
C GLU A 161 -20.79 1.52 16.89
N LEU A 162 -21.23 0.73 15.90
CA LEU A 162 -22.63 0.70 15.44
C LEU A 162 -23.57 0.27 16.56
N THR A 163 -23.20 -0.76 17.32
CA THR A 163 -24.00 -1.27 18.44
C THR A 163 -24.13 -0.21 19.54
N LYS A 164 -23.03 0.47 19.88
CA LYS A 164 -23.04 1.59 20.85
C LYS A 164 -23.94 2.74 20.38
N ALA A 165 -24.00 2.97 19.08
CA ALA A 165 -24.82 4.01 18.48
C ALA A 165 -26.29 3.60 18.22
N GLY A 166 -26.67 2.36 18.55
CA GLY A 166 -28.05 1.87 18.43
C GLY A 166 -28.44 1.40 17.03
N ALA A 167 -27.48 1.20 16.12
CA ALA A 167 -27.70 0.57 14.83
C ALA A 167 -27.54 -0.96 14.92
N CYS A 168 -28.32 -1.68 14.11
CA CYS A 168 -28.30 -3.12 14.05
C CYS A 168 -27.67 -3.64 12.74
N VAL A 169 -27.04 -4.80 12.84
CA VAL A 169 -26.39 -5.49 11.71
C VAL A 169 -27.32 -6.56 11.16
N ALA A 170 -27.75 -6.40 9.91
CA ALA A 170 -28.64 -7.32 9.20
C ALA A 170 -27.97 -8.64 8.85
N PHE A 171 -26.71 -8.53 8.44
CA PHE A 171 -25.83 -9.64 8.13
C PHE A 171 -24.39 -9.15 8.28
N SER A 172 -23.51 -10.06 8.67
CA SER A 172 -22.06 -9.88 8.61
C SER A 172 -21.48 -11.11 7.90
N LYS A 173 -20.73 -10.90 6.83
CA LYS A 173 -20.22 -12.01 6.00
C LYS A 173 -18.80 -11.73 5.52
N ASN A 174 -17.96 -12.75 5.59
CA ASN A 174 -16.60 -12.68 5.09
C ASN A 174 -16.55 -12.92 3.58
N ILE A 175 -15.69 -12.16 2.92
CA ILE A 175 -15.18 -12.37 1.56
C ILE A 175 -13.98 -13.31 1.72
N VAL A 176 -14.11 -14.54 1.22
CA VAL A 176 -13.11 -15.60 1.40
C VAL A 176 -12.00 -15.41 0.37
N THR A 177 -10.97 -14.66 0.75
CA THR A 177 -9.90 -14.20 -0.15
C THR A 177 -9.06 -15.35 -0.73
N SER A 178 -9.05 -16.51 -0.06
CA SER A 178 -8.33 -17.70 -0.52
C SER A 178 -8.99 -18.42 -1.71
N ARG A 179 -10.24 -18.08 -2.07
CA ARG A 179 -10.95 -18.68 -3.20
C ARG A 179 -10.94 -17.74 -4.39
N ALA A 180 -10.78 -18.30 -5.60
CA ALA A 180 -10.80 -17.52 -6.83
C ALA A 180 -12.12 -16.75 -7.02
N ASP A 181 -13.24 -17.36 -6.64
CA ASP A 181 -14.58 -16.78 -6.73
C ASP A 181 -14.98 -15.92 -5.50
N LYS A 182 -14.15 -15.90 -4.46
CA LYS A 182 -14.35 -15.15 -3.21
C LYS A 182 -15.76 -15.29 -2.63
N ASN A 183 -16.36 -16.49 -2.76
CA ASN A 183 -17.75 -16.80 -2.40
C ASN A 183 -18.78 -15.74 -2.85
N ALA A 184 -18.50 -15.06 -3.97
CA ALA A 184 -19.24 -13.89 -4.40
C ALA A 184 -20.71 -14.24 -4.73
N PHE A 185 -20.95 -15.44 -5.26
CA PHE A 185 -22.30 -15.90 -5.58
C PHE A 185 -23.21 -15.90 -4.35
N ASP A 186 -22.73 -16.46 -3.24
CA ASP A 186 -23.46 -16.54 -1.98
C ASP A 186 -23.65 -15.16 -1.34
N ILE A 187 -22.64 -14.29 -1.44
CA ILE A 187 -22.72 -12.91 -0.96
C ILE A 187 -23.79 -12.15 -1.73
N ALA A 188 -23.79 -12.22 -3.06
CA ALA A 188 -24.79 -11.56 -3.90
C ALA A 188 -26.21 -12.05 -3.59
N GLN A 189 -26.40 -13.36 -3.44
CA GLN A 189 -27.69 -13.94 -3.03
C GLN A 189 -28.16 -13.44 -1.66
N MET A 190 -27.24 -13.32 -0.70
CA MET A 190 -27.54 -12.81 0.63
C MET A 190 -27.92 -11.31 0.59
N ILE A 191 -27.20 -10.50 -0.19
CA ILE A 191 -27.50 -9.07 -0.38
C ILE A 191 -28.90 -8.89 -0.99
N LYS A 192 -29.27 -9.69 -2.00
CA LYS A 192 -30.59 -9.63 -2.65
C LYS A 192 -31.73 -9.95 -1.69
N LYS A 193 -31.51 -10.92 -0.79
CA LYS A 193 -32.53 -11.35 0.19
C LYS A 193 -32.64 -10.40 1.38
N SER A 194 -31.63 -9.58 1.64
CA SER A 194 -31.61 -8.65 2.77
C SER A 194 -32.43 -7.39 2.50
N SER A 195 -33.17 -6.95 3.51
CA SER A 195 -33.86 -5.66 3.56
C SER A 195 -32.93 -4.48 3.83
N ALA A 196 -31.67 -4.73 4.22
CA ALA A 196 -30.69 -3.66 4.42
C ALA A 196 -30.35 -2.99 3.09
N ASN A 197 -30.47 -1.65 3.04
CA ASN A 197 -30.14 -0.87 1.85
C ASN A 197 -28.68 -0.40 1.86
N ALA A 198 -28.14 -0.08 3.03
CA ALA A 198 -26.75 0.33 3.18
C ALA A 198 -25.87 -0.87 3.56
N ILE A 199 -24.73 -1.02 2.88
CA ILE A 199 -23.79 -2.12 3.07
C ILE A 199 -22.38 -1.54 3.21
N VAL A 200 -21.79 -1.68 4.40
CA VAL A 200 -20.41 -1.25 4.66
C VAL A 200 -19.46 -2.39 4.33
N ILE A 201 -18.43 -2.11 3.53
CA ILE A 201 -17.52 -3.14 3.02
C ILE A 201 -16.07 -2.79 3.36
N PHE A 202 -15.47 -3.61 4.23
CA PHE A 202 -14.07 -3.54 4.66
C PHE A 202 -13.20 -4.48 3.81
N SER A 203 -12.78 -4.01 2.64
CA SER A 203 -12.09 -4.84 1.64
C SER A 203 -11.05 -4.05 0.85
N ASN A 204 -10.24 -4.76 0.08
CA ASN A 204 -9.28 -4.18 -0.86
C ASN A 204 -9.84 -4.20 -2.30
N GLY A 205 -9.41 -3.25 -3.13
CA GLY A 205 -9.91 -3.11 -4.51
C GLY A 205 -9.90 -4.41 -5.35
N GLY A 206 -8.82 -5.20 -5.30
CA GLY A 206 -8.74 -6.47 -6.04
C GLY A 206 -9.74 -7.54 -5.58
N ASN A 207 -10.16 -7.52 -4.31
CA ASN A 207 -11.20 -8.39 -3.77
C ASN A 207 -12.59 -7.96 -4.23
N MET A 208 -12.79 -6.65 -4.29
CA MET A 208 -14.02 -6.03 -4.73
C MET A 208 -14.34 -6.25 -6.21
N VAL A 209 -13.34 -6.37 -7.09
CA VAL A 209 -13.59 -6.67 -8.51
C VAL A 209 -14.44 -7.93 -8.69
N VAL A 210 -14.03 -9.05 -8.06
CA VAL A 210 -14.73 -10.34 -8.16
C VAL A 210 -16.16 -10.25 -7.62
N LEU A 211 -16.34 -9.52 -6.51
CA LEU A 211 -17.67 -9.29 -5.96
C LEU A 211 -18.54 -8.46 -6.91
N MET A 212 -18.01 -7.36 -7.45
CA MET A 212 -18.76 -6.50 -8.38
C MET A 212 -19.16 -7.23 -9.65
N GLU A 213 -18.29 -8.07 -10.20
CA GLU A 213 -18.65 -8.91 -11.35
C GLU A 213 -19.87 -9.79 -11.06
N GLU A 214 -19.94 -10.38 -9.87
CA GLU A 214 -21.06 -11.23 -9.50
C GLU A 214 -22.33 -10.44 -9.19
N LEU A 215 -22.21 -9.26 -8.59
CA LEU A 215 -23.35 -8.36 -8.37
C LEU A 215 -23.98 -7.92 -9.70
N VAL A 216 -23.15 -7.64 -10.72
CA VAL A 216 -23.61 -7.36 -12.10
C VAL A 216 -24.32 -8.58 -12.68
N LYS A 217 -23.69 -9.75 -12.64
CA LYS A 217 -24.28 -11.00 -13.19
C LYS A 217 -25.64 -11.32 -12.58
N GLN A 218 -25.84 -11.01 -11.29
CA GLN A 218 -27.08 -11.30 -10.58
C GLN A 218 -28.09 -10.13 -10.58
N ASN A 219 -27.81 -9.03 -11.29
CA ASN A 219 -28.62 -7.81 -11.33
C ASN A 219 -28.97 -7.30 -9.91
N VAL A 220 -27.97 -7.16 -9.04
CA VAL A 220 -28.16 -6.57 -7.72
C VAL A 220 -28.24 -5.06 -7.85
N THR A 221 -29.39 -4.48 -7.51
CA THR A 221 -29.66 -3.05 -7.62
C THR A 221 -30.27 -2.48 -6.34
N GLY A 222 -30.32 -1.16 -6.22
CA GLY A 222 -30.99 -0.47 -5.10
C GLY A 222 -30.26 -0.56 -3.75
N LYS A 223 -28.97 -0.87 -3.76
CA LYS A 223 -28.11 -0.86 -2.57
C LYS A 223 -27.19 0.36 -2.59
N ILE A 224 -26.88 0.87 -1.41
CA ILE A 224 -25.90 1.93 -1.19
C ILE A 224 -24.67 1.26 -0.57
N PHE A 225 -23.56 1.26 -1.29
CA PHE A 225 -22.31 0.75 -0.77
C PHE A 225 -21.57 1.85 -0.01
N VAL A 226 -21.04 1.50 1.16
CA VAL A 226 -20.16 2.36 1.95
C VAL A 226 -18.77 1.75 1.91
N ALA A 227 -17.85 2.47 1.25
CA ALA A 227 -16.51 2.01 0.96
C ALA A 227 -15.51 2.47 2.03
N THR A 228 -14.63 1.55 2.44
CA THR A 228 -13.40 1.89 3.15
C THR A 228 -12.37 2.49 2.19
N GLU A 229 -11.33 3.10 2.75
CA GLU A 229 -10.18 3.63 2.01
C GLU A 229 -9.50 2.57 1.14
N GLY A 230 -9.55 1.29 1.53
CA GLY A 230 -8.97 0.19 0.76
C GLY A 230 -9.56 -0.01 -0.65
N TRP A 231 -10.73 0.56 -0.98
CA TRP A 231 -11.32 0.41 -2.31
C TRP A 231 -12.14 1.60 -2.83
N SER A 232 -12.40 2.63 -2.01
CA SER A 232 -13.22 3.79 -2.38
C SER A 232 -12.73 4.55 -3.62
N SER A 233 -11.42 4.66 -3.81
CA SER A 233 -10.78 5.30 -4.96
C SER A 233 -10.04 4.31 -5.87
N SER A 234 -10.38 3.02 -5.82
CA SER A 234 -9.71 2.00 -6.63
C SER A 234 -10.01 2.16 -8.11
N ALA A 235 -8.97 2.39 -8.92
CA ALA A 235 -9.07 2.49 -10.38
C ALA A 235 -9.67 1.23 -11.03
N LEU A 236 -9.51 0.06 -10.40
CA LEU A 236 -10.08 -1.22 -10.85
C LEU A 236 -11.62 -1.21 -10.90
N LEU A 237 -12.26 -0.34 -10.13
CA LEU A 237 -13.71 -0.25 -10.00
C LEU A 237 -14.28 0.98 -10.73
N LEU A 238 -13.43 1.90 -11.19
CA LEU A 238 -13.77 3.07 -11.99
C LEU A 238 -13.96 2.71 -13.48
N VAL A 239 -14.77 1.68 -13.74
CA VAL A 239 -15.09 1.22 -15.10
C VAL A 239 -16.60 1.25 -15.33
N GLU A 240 -17.01 1.60 -16.55
CA GLU A 240 -18.42 1.79 -16.92
C GLU A 240 -19.30 0.58 -16.58
N LYS A 241 -18.74 -0.64 -16.71
CA LYS A 241 -19.37 -1.92 -16.35
C LYS A 241 -19.97 -1.95 -14.93
N TYR A 242 -19.37 -1.25 -13.96
CA TYR A 242 -19.83 -1.26 -12.57
C TYR A 242 -20.65 -0.02 -12.18
N SER A 243 -20.84 0.92 -13.11
CA SER A 243 -21.48 2.22 -12.83
C SER A 243 -22.89 2.08 -12.26
N GLU A 244 -23.73 1.22 -12.82
CA GLU A 244 -25.12 1.03 -12.36
C GLU A 244 -25.20 0.56 -10.90
N ILE A 245 -24.21 -0.20 -10.44
CA ILE A 245 -24.16 -0.78 -9.08
C ILE A 245 -23.47 0.17 -8.10
N LEU A 246 -22.42 0.85 -8.55
CA LEU A 246 -21.60 1.71 -7.71
C LEU A 246 -22.10 3.16 -7.65
N THR A 247 -23.05 3.55 -8.49
CA THR A 247 -23.65 4.90 -8.44
C THR A 247 -24.23 5.17 -7.05
N GLY A 248 -23.77 6.26 -6.42
CA GLY A 248 -24.18 6.64 -5.07
C GLY A 248 -23.36 6.00 -3.94
N THR A 249 -22.27 5.29 -4.27
CA THR A 249 -21.31 4.82 -3.26
C THR A 249 -20.71 5.99 -2.49
N ILE A 250 -20.60 5.84 -1.17
CA ILE A 250 -19.96 6.81 -0.29
C ILE A 250 -18.70 6.17 0.30
N GLY A 251 -17.55 6.80 0.12
CA GLY A 251 -16.27 6.24 0.54
C GLY A 251 -15.50 7.16 1.47
N PHE A 252 -14.67 6.56 2.32
CA PHE A 252 -13.59 7.26 3.01
C PHE A 252 -12.33 7.20 2.16
N GLU A 253 -11.56 8.27 2.15
CA GLU A 253 -10.23 8.30 1.53
C GLU A 253 -9.23 8.88 2.52
N ILE A 254 -7.99 8.38 2.49
CA ILE A 254 -6.94 8.95 3.32
C ILE A 254 -6.51 10.28 2.70
N HIS A 255 -6.57 11.35 3.50
CA HIS A 255 -6.11 12.67 3.09
C HIS A 255 -4.74 12.61 2.42
N SER A 256 -4.64 13.11 1.19
CA SER A 256 -3.42 13.12 0.40
C SER A 256 -3.03 14.55 0.05
N GLY A 257 -1.73 14.78 -0.04
CA GLY A 257 -1.17 16.09 -0.37
C GLY A 257 -0.68 16.14 -1.81
N GLU A 258 -0.14 17.29 -2.17
CA GLU A 258 0.50 17.49 -3.47
C GLU A 258 1.91 16.89 -3.47
N MET A 259 2.31 16.35 -4.62
CA MET A 259 3.68 15.95 -4.92
C MET A 259 4.15 16.77 -6.13
N PRO A 260 4.63 18.00 -5.94
CA PRO A 260 5.00 18.89 -7.03
C PRO A 260 6.01 18.23 -7.98
N GLY A 261 5.73 18.24 -9.28
CA GLY A 261 6.61 17.65 -10.28
C GLY A 261 6.55 16.12 -10.41
N PHE A 262 5.79 15.41 -9.56
CA PHE A 262 5.69 13.94 -9.65
C PHE A 262 4.98 13.46 -10.93
N GLU A 263 3.89 14.12 -11.35
CA GLU A 263 3.22 13.79 -12.61
C GLU A 263 4.16 14.03 -13.81
N GLU A 264 4.89 15.14 -13.81
CA GLU A 264 5.88 15.46 -14.84
C GLU A 264 7.01 14.42 -14.87
N TYR A 265 7.50 14.04 -13.69
CA TYR A 265 8.49 12.98 -13.54
C TYR A 265 8.03 11.67 -14.19
N LEU A 266 6.80 11.22 -13.89
CA LEU A 266 6.23 10.00 -14.49
C LEU A 266 6.11 10.11 -16.01
N THR A 267 5.65 11.25 -16.54
CA THR A 267 5.52 11.45 -18.00
C THR A 267 6.86 11.53 -18.74
N ASN A 268 7.94 11.83 -18.03
CA ASN A 268 9.29 11.95 -18.60
C ASN A 268 10.13 10.68 -18.43
N LEU A 269 9.57 9.60 -17.87
CA LEU A 269 10.25 8.31 -17.79
C LEU A 269 10.54 7.77 -19.19
N HIS A 270 11.70 7.14 -19.33
CA HIS A 270 12.16 6.59 -20.61
C HIS A 270 12.76 5.19 -20.40
N PRO A 271 12.41 4.19 -21.23
CA PRO A 271 12.78 2.79 -21.01
C PRO A 271 14.29 2.53 -21.04
N SER A 272 15.10 3.43 -21.62
CA SER A 272 16.57 3.35 -21.56
C SER A 272 17.18 3.74 -20.21
N SER A 273 16.38 4.19 -19.24
CA SER A 273 16.85 4.48 -17.88
C SER A 273 17.32 3.21 -17.18
N THR A 274 18.52 3.23 -16.59
CA THR A 274 19.18 2.04 -16.04
C THR A 274 18.77 1.67 -14.61
N ARG A 275 18.16 2.59 -13.85
CA ARG A 275 17.86 2.35 -12.42
C ARG A 275 16.72 1.36 -12.19
N ASP A 276 15.74 1.34 -13.11
CA ASP A 276 14.43 0.69 -12.90
C ASP A 276 14.00 -0.16 -14.13
N HIS A 277 14.98 -0.56 -14.94
CA HIS A 277 14.78 -1.01 -16.32
C HIS A 277 13.71 -2.11 -16.46
N MET A 278 13.67 -3.09 -15.55
CA MET A 278 12.72 -4.21 -15.66
C MET A 278 11.26 -3.78 -15.44
N LEU A 279 10.95 -3.09 -14.33
CA LEU A 279 9.59 -2.65 -14.02
C LEU A 279 9.08 -1.59 -15.01
N LEU A 280 9.97 -0.68 -15.44
CA LEU A 280 9.64 0.33 -16.43
C LEU A 280 9.35 -0.30 -17.80
N GLN A 281 10.09 -1.33 -18.20
CA GLN A 281 9.81 -2.06 -19.43
C GLN A 281 8.43 -2.73 -19.40
N GLU A 282 8.11 -3.48 -18.34
CA GLU A 282 6.81 -4.13 -18.21
C GLU A 282 5.66 -3.11 -18.25
N PHE A 283 5.79 -2.00 -17.52
CA PHE A 283 4.82 -0.91 -17.56
C PHE A 283 4.66 -0.32 -18.97
N TRP A 284 5.77 -0.09 -19.68
CA TRP A 284 5.76 0.47 -21.04
C TRP A 284 5.09 -0.47 -22.04
N GLU A 285 5.41 -1.76 -21.96
CA GLU A 285 4.84 -2.82 -22.81
C GLU A 285 3.32 -2.92 -22.66
N ASP A 286 2.81 -2.87 -21.42
CA ASP A 286 1.37 -2.88 -21.15
C ASP A 286 0.69 -1.59 -21.59
N THR A 287 1.28 -0.44 -21.29
CA THR A 287 0.75 0.87 -21.64
C THR A 287 0.57 1.04 -23.15
N PHE A 288 1.56 0.63 -23.94
CA PHE A 288 1.55 0.77 -25.39
C PHE A 288 1.16 -0.51 -26.14
N SER A 289 0.78 -1.57 -25.40
CA SER A 289 0.45 -2.89 -25.96
C SER A 289 1.51 -3.39 -26.96
N CYS A 290 2.78 -3.25 -26.59
CA CYS A 290 3.95 -3.61 -27.39
C CYS A 290 4.92 -4.50 -26.59
N LYS A 291 5.95 -5.05 -27.23
CA LYS A 291 7.03 -5.81 -26.58
C LYS A 291 8.41 -5.30 -26.96
N PHE A 292 9.32 -5.19 -25.99
CA PHE A 292 10.74 -5.00 -26.27
C PHE A 292 11.37 -6.31 -26.76
N TYR A 293 12.36 -6.23 -27.63
CA TYR A 293 13.02 -7.41 -28.16
C TYR A 293 13.89 -8.08 -27.08
N GLN A 294 13.55 -9.30 -26.69
CA GLN A 294 14.38 -10.14 -25.80
C GLN A 294 15.19 -11.12 -26.66
N ALA A 295 16.52 -11.07 -26.53
CA ALA A 295 17.44 -11.84 -27.38
C ALA A 295 17.52 -13.35 -27.06
N GLU A 296 16.68 -13.88 -26.18
CA GLU A 296 16.83 -15.24 -25.62
C GLU A 296 15.73 -16.26 -25.97
N GLU A 297 14.67 -15.89 -26.70
CA GLU A 297 13.64 -16.85 -27.15
C GLU A 297 13.74 -17.20 -28.65
N GLU A 298 14.89 -17.74 -29.07
CA GLU A 298 15.05 -18.42 -30.36
C GLU A 298 14.59 -19.90 -30.28
N SER A 299 13.42 -20.19 -29.72
CA SER A 299 12.78 -21.48 -30.00
C SER A 299 11.33 -21.52 -29.50
N LEU A 300 10.38 -21.28 -30.40
CA LEU A 300 9.36 -22.26 -30.83
C LEU A 300 8.19 -21.55 -31.54
N ASN A 301 8.09 -21.82 -32.85
CA ASN A 301 6.89 -21.96 -33.67
C ASN A 301 6.02 -20.71 -33.95
N GLU A 302 6.18 -20.19 -35.19
CA GLU A 302 5.15 -20.13 -36.25
C GLU A 302 3.70 -19.70 -35.95
N TYR A 303 3.42 -18.98 -34.86
CA TYR A 303 2.08 -18.44 -34.58
C TYR A 303 2.02 -16.99 -34.04
N HIS A 304 3.10 -16.20 -34.13
CA HIS A 304 3.12 -14.79 -33.69
C HIS A 304 3.27 -13.80 -34.86
N ASN A 305 2.33 -13.81 -35.80
CA ASN A 305 2.11 -12.65 -36.66
C ASN A 305 1.16 -11.69 -35.92
N LEU A 306 1.70 -10.71 -35.16
CA LEU A 306 1.11 -9.39 -34.79
C LEU A 306 1.66 -8.76 -33.50
N THR A 307 2.74 -9.26 -32.88
CA THR A 307 3.30 -8.59 -31.70
C THR A 307 3.98 -7.27 -32.12
N VAL A 308 3.38 -6.13 -31.74
CA VAL A 308 3.93 -4.79 -32.00
C VAL A 308 5.21 -4.62 -31.18
N LEU A 309 6.29 -4.17 -31.81
CA LEU A 309 7.56 -3.91 -31.11
C LEU A 309 7.55 -2.52 -30.48
N CYS A 310 7.98 -2.43 -29.22
CA CYS A 310 8.21 -1.14 -28.58
C CYS A 310 9.46 -0.49 -29.17
N THR A 311 9.34 0.76 -29.58
CA THR A 311 10.45 1.56 -30.11
C THR A 311 11.22 2.30 -29.01
N GLY A 312 10.56 2.53 -27.88
CA GLY A 312 11.03 3.42 -26.82
C GLY A 312 10.84 4.90 -27.14
N ALA A 313 10.34 5.24 -28.33
CA ALA A 313 10.03 6.60 -28.75
C ALA A 313 8.55 6.96 -28.51
N GLU A 314 7.75 6.03 -27.99
CA GLU A 314 6.40 6.32 -27.53
C GLU A 314 6.42 7.38 -26.41
N LYS A 315 5.33 8.12 -26.25
CA LYS A 315 5.27 9.23 -25.28
C LYS A 315 4.24 8.96 -24.20
N LEU A 316 4.69 8.91 -22.96
CA LEU A 316 3.81 8.87 -21.79
C LEU A 316 3.08 10.21 -21.63
N GLU A 317 1.80 10.20 -21.92
CA GLU A 317 0.89 11.31 -21.61
C GLU A 317 0.26 11.19 -20.22
N LYS A 318 -0.29 12.30 -19.71
CA LYS A 318 -0.93 12.37 -18.38
C LYS A 318 -1.98 11.29 -18.14
N GLN A 319 -2.80 10.98 -19.13
CA GLN A 319 -3.85 9.96 -19.00
C GLN A 319 -3.29 8.54 -18.77
N HIS A 320 -2.07 8.25 -19.22
CA HIS A 320 -1.41 6.97 -18.96
C HIS A 320 -0.92 6.86 -17.53
N VAL A 321 -0.59 7.99 -16.88
CA VAL A 321 -0.04 8.05 -15.52
C VAL A 321 -1.03 8.62 -14.49
N ASN A 322 -2.18 9.09 -14.90
CA ASN A 322 -3.21 9.62 -14.01
C ASN A 322 -4.58 9.49 -14.69
N PRO A 323 -5.08 8.26 -14.91
CA PRO A 323 -6.30 8.03 -15.67
C PRO A 323 -7.55 8.61 -14.99
N SER A 324 -7.54 8.73 -13.66
CA SER A 324 -8.64 9.34 -12.91
C SER A 324 -8.65 10.88 -12.99
N GLY A 325 -7.55 11.50 -13.45
CA GLY A 325 -7.38 12.95 -13.42
C GLY A 325 -7.38 13.53 -12.00
N ALA A 326 -7.09 12.71 -10.99
CA ALA A 326 -7.07 13.14 -9.60
C ALA A 326 -5.97 14.17 -9.38
N THR A 327 -6.23 15.18 -8.56
CA THR A 327 -5.25 16.23 -8.23
C THR A 327 -4.15 15.74 -7.29
N SER A 328 -4.35 14.60 -6.62
CA SER A 328 -3.39 14.01 -5.68
C SER A 328 -3.22 12.51 -5.90
N PHE A 329 -2.00 12.03 -5.69
CA PHE A 329 -1.68 10.60 -5.77
C PHE A 329 -1.75 9.96 -4.38
N GLY A 330 -2.83 9.23 -4.10
CA GLY A 330 -3.17 8.71 -2.76
C GLY A 330 -2.03 7.96 -2.04
N LEU A 331 -1.81 6.71 -2.43
CA LEU A 331 -0.74 5.87 -1.87
C LEU A 331 0.68 6.32 -2.25
N PRO A 332 0.97 6.81 -3.48
CA PRO A 332 2.25 7.43 -3.79
C PRO A 332 2.68 8.52 -2.79
N TYR A 333 1.75 9.37 -2.35
CA TYR A 333 2.02 10.40 -1.34
C TYR A 333 2.38 9.80 0.02
N LYS A 334 1.85 8.62 0.37
CA LYS A 334 2.19 7.92 1.62
C LYS A 334 3.58 7.33 1.60
N ILE A 335 4.01 6.85 0.44
CA ILE A 335 5.38 6.38 0.20
C ILE A 335 6.35 7.55 0.21
N TYR A 336 6.02 8.65 -0.47
CA TYR A 336 6.76 9.91 -0.43
C TYR A 336 7.00 10.37 1.02
N ASN A 337 5.93 10.43 1.82
CA ASN A 337 6.04 10.78 3.23
C ASN A 337 6.89 9.78 4.02
N ALA A 338 6.87 8.49 3.70
CA ALA A 338 7.68 7.48 4.38
C ALA A 338 9.18 7.67 4.11
N VAL A 339 9.56 8.01 2.87
CA VAL A 339 10.94 8.35 2.50
C VAL A 339 11.39 9.61 3.24
N TYR A 340 10.56 10.67 3.23
CA TYR A 340 10.87 11.91 3.94
C TYR A 340 10.98 11.72 5.46
N ALA A 341 10.12 10.89 6.03
CA ALA A 341 10.20 10.47 7.42
C ALA A 341 11.57 9.87 7.77
N ILE A 342 12.07 8.96 6.94
CA ILE A 342 13.40 8.35 7.12
C ILE A 342 14.48 9.41 6.95
N ALA A 343 14.40 10.24 5.91
CA ALA A 343 15.41 11.26 5.64
C ALA A 343 15.52 12.27 6.78
N LEU A 344 14.40 12.75 7.31
CA LEU A 344 14.34 13.67 8.44
C LEU A 344 14.84 13.00 9.74
N ALA A 345 14.46 11.74 9.99
CA ALA A 345 14.96 11.00 11.14
C ALA A 345 16.50 10.80 11.10
N LEU A 346 17.06 10.55 9.91
CA LEU A 346 18.50 10.51 9.69
C LEU A 346 19.14 11.89 9.85
N GLN A 347 18.48 12.95 9.38
CA GLN A 347 18.96 14.31 9.50
C GLN A 347 19.08 14.71 10.98
N ASP A 348 18.06 14.40 11.78
CA ASP A 348 18.05 14.63 13.23
C ASP A 348 19.16 13.88 13.94
N LEU A 349 19.46 12.64 13.50
CA LEU A 349 20.59 11.88 14.02
C LEU A 349 21.93 12.57 13.74
N SER A 350 22.11 13.14 12.55
CA SER A 350 23.36 13.84 12.18
C SER A 350 23.55 15.19 12.86
N PHE A 351 22.46 15.90 13.18
CA PHE A 351 22.50 17.19 13.90
C PHE A 351 22.43 17.04 15.43
N CYS A 352 22.53 15.81 15.95
CA CYS A 352 22.57 15.60 17.39
C CYS A 352 23.65 16.50 18.03
N SER A 353 23.20 17.40 18.91
CA SER A 353 24.06 18.17 19.80
C SER A 353 23.98 17.58 21.21
N MET A 354 25.11 17.51 21.92
CA MET A 354 25.19 16.86 23.24
C MET A 354 24.22 17.46 24.29
N THR A 355 23.66 18.65 24.04
CA THR A 355 22.74 19.35 24.92
C THR A 355 21.25 18.99 24.75
N GLY A 356 20.91 18.05 23.85
CA GLY A 356 19.51 17.61 23.63
C GLY A 356 19.35 16.17 23.12
N ALA A 357 20.37 15.33 23.27
CA ALA A 357 20.37 13.98 22.71
C ALA A 357 19.29 13.08 23.34
N PRO A 358 18.50 12.32 22.55
CA PRO A 358 17.47 11.39 23.05
C PRO A 358 18.04 10.12 23.69
N PHE A 359 19.37 10.00 23.81
CA PHE A 359 20.05 8.84 24.38
C PHE A 359 20.47 9.13 25.81
N SER A 360 20.34 8.12 26.68
CA SER A 360 20.55 8.20 28.14
C SER A 360 21.98 8.55 28.59
N GLN A 361 22.88 8.90 27.68
CA GLN A 361 24.26 9.30 27.96
C GLN A 361 24.75 10.53 27.18
N GLY A 362 23.90 11.28 26.48
CA GLY A 362 24.35 12.50 25.78
C GLY A 362 25.30 12.25 24.60
N THR A 363 25.46 11.00 24.16
CA THR A 363 26.33 10.60 23.06
C THR A 363 25.59 10.74 21.73
N CYS A 364 26.09 11.62 20.88
CA CYS A 364 25.64 11.72 19.50
C CYS A 364 26.28 10.64 18.65
N LEU A 365 25.49 10.04 17.76
CA LEU A 365 25.89 8.89 16.96
C LEU A 365 26.51 9.36 15.65
N ASP A 366 27.54 8.63 15.20
CA ASP A 366 28.06 8.78 13.85
C ASP A 366 27.04 8.20 12.85
N ILE A 367 26.59 9.05 11.91
CA ILE A 367 25.66 8.65 10.85
C ILE A 367 26.25 7.57 9.92
N MET A 368 27.57 7.35 9.95
CA MET A 368 28.22 6.27 9.20
C MET A 368 28.33 4.95 9.98
N GLY A 369 27.97 4.95 11.28
CA GLY A 369 28.12 3.80 12.18
C GLY A 369 26.89 3.45 13.03
N PHE A 370 25.73 4.05 12.75
CA PHE A 370 24.52 3.81 13.53
C PHE A 370 23.89 2.44 13.20
N GLN A 371 23.18 1.90 14.19
CA GLN A 371 22.41 0.68 14.10
C GLN A 371 20.95 1.01 13.77
N PRO A 372 20.22 0.17 13.03
CA PRO A 372 18.82 0.44 12.63
C PRO A 372 17.89 0.81 13.80
N TRP A 373 18.09 0.23 14.99
CA TRP A 373 17.31 0.55 16.18
C TRP A 373 17.52 1.96 16.74
N GLN A 374 18.57 2.66 16.29
CA GLN A 374 18.92 4.02 16.71
C GLN A 374 18.16 5.09 15.93
N VAL A 375 17.44 4.73 14.86
CA VAL A 375 16.51 5.62 14.15
C VAL A 375 15.22 5.81 14.95
N ARG A 376 15.35 6.10 16.25
CA ARG A 376 14.25 6.38 17.18
C ARG A 376 13.57 7.72 16.90
N ALA A 377 14.17 8.58 16.09
CA ALA A 377 13.51 9.79 15.59
C ALA A 377 12.25 9.46 14.74
N LEU A 378 12.10 8.21 14.26
CA LEU A 378 10.83 7.77 13.68
C LEU A 378 9.68 7.71 14.70
N ASN A 379 9.94 7.78 16.01
CA ASN A 379 8.89 7.87 17.02
C ASN A 379 8.04 9.15 16.91
N TRP A 380 8.51 10.17 16.17
CA TRP A 380 7.75 11.37 15.85
C TRP A 380 6.74 11.15 14.71
N ILE A 381 6.85 10.04 13.97
CA ILE A 381 5.88 9.64 12.95
C ILE A 381 4.75 8.91 13.67
N ASN A 382 3.60 9.57 13.71
CA ASN A 382 2.31 9.14 14.25
C ASN A 382 2.25 7.64 14.61
N ALA A 383 2.23 7.38 15.92
CA ALA A 383 1.80 6.11 16.50
C ALA A 383 0.28 5.92 16.36
#